data_AF-X1JD25-F1
#
_entry.id   AF-X1JD25-F1
#
_cell.length_a   1.000
_cell.length_b   1.000
_cell.length_c   1.000
_cell.angle_alpha   90.00
_cell.angle_beta   90.00
_cell.angle_gamma   90.00
#
_symmetry.space_group_name_H-M   'P 1'
#
loop_
_entity.id
_entity.type
_entity.pdbx_description
1 polymer ?
#
loop_
_entity_poly.entity_id
_entity_poly.type
_entity_poly.pdbx_seq_one_letter_code
_entity_poly.pdbx_strand_id
1 'polypeptide(L)'
;TGATVQTFNVKPADSGMTSFVWKGDTSTGGTAAAGTYKVSVTATVDGKSVPVDPMVVNKVDSVLLDPTTNAVDVETDTGNSVPLSKIVSVM
;
A
#
# COMPACT_ATOMS: atom_id res chain seq x y z
N THR A 1 17.30 -1.71 6.32
CA THR A 1 18.02 -1.15 5.16
C THR A 1 17.04 -1.00 4.01
N GLY A 2 17.08 0.09 3.24
CA GLY A 2 16.11 0.35 2.16
C GLY A 2 16.51 -0.25 0.81
N ALA A 3 17.05 -1.47 0.80
CA ALA A 3 17.54 -2.11 -0.43
C ALA A 3 16.38 -2.59 -1.30
N THR A 4 16.52 -2.51 -2.62
CA THR A 4 15.54 -3.03 -3.57
C THR A 4 15.52 -4.55 -3.54
N VAL A 5 14.33 -5.12 -3.31
CA VAL A 5 14.10 -6.58 -3.23
C VAL A 5 13.58 -7.13 -4.55
N GLN A 6 12.70 -6.38 -5.20
CA GLN A 6 12.07 -6.74 -6.46
C GLN A 6 11.64 -5.49 -7.22
N THR A 7 11.63 -5.58 -8.56
CA THR A 7 11.05 -4.59 -9.46
C THR A 7 10.22 -5.32 -10.51
N PHE A 8 8.97 -4.91 -10.70
CA PHE A 8 8.09 -5.48 -11.71
C PHE A 8 7.22 -4.40 -12.34
N ASN A 9 6.80 -4.65 -13.59
CA ASN A 9 5.88 -3.76 -14.29
C ASN A 9 4.43 -4.11 -13.92
N VAL A 10 3.65 -3.09 -13.59
CA VAL A 10 2.21 -3.20 -13.41
C VAL A 10 1.53 -2.70 -14.67
N LYS A 11 0.55 -3.45 -15.20
CA LYS A 11 -0.29 -2.95 -16.29
C LYS A 11 -1.35 -2.02 -15.69
N PRO A 12 -1.32 -0.71 -15.98
CA PRO A 12 -2.30 0.22 -15.43
C PRO A 12 -3.69 0.01 -16.07
N ALA A 13 -4.73 0.33 -15.31
CA ALA A 13 -6.05 0.61 -15.87
C ALA A 13 -6.05 1.98 -16.59
N ASP A 14 -7.01 2.19 -17.50
CA ASP A 14 -7.14 3.46 -18.24
C ASP A 14 -7.35 4.67 -17.31
N SER A 15 -8.05 4.46 -16.18
CA SER A 15 -8.17 5.44 -15.10
C SER A 15 -8.55 4.75 -13.79
N GLY A 16 -8.30 5.43 -12.66
CA GLY A 16 -8.67 4.95 -11.32
C GLY A 16 -7.64 4.00 -10.71
N MET A 17 -8.13 3.06 -9.90
CA MET A 17 -7.28 2.17 -9.10
C MET A 17 -6.77 0.99 -9.93
N THR A 18 -5.48 0.70 -9.80
CA THR A 18 -4.87 -0.52 -10.35
C THR A 18 -4.40 -1.41 -9.21
N SER A 19 -5.00 -2.59 -9.07
CA SER A 19 -4.60 -3.58 -8.07
C SER A 19 -3.48 -4.47 -8.61
N PHE A 20 -2.51 -4.80 -7.75
CA PHE A 20 -1.48 -5.78 -8.03
C PHE A 20 -1.13 -6.56 -6.76
N VAL A 21 -0.54 -7.74 -6.92
CA VAL A 21 -0.09 -8.58 -5.81
C VAL A 21 1.34 -8.99 -6.06
N TRP A 22 2.23 -8.59 -5.17
CA TRP A 22 3.57 -9.16 -5.09
C TRP A 22 3.50 -10.49 -4.33
N LYS A 23 4.13 -11.54 -4.88
CA LYS A 23 4.07 -12.90 -4.31
C LYS A 23 5.14 -13.16 -3.25
N GLY A 24 5.95 -12.15 -2.90
CA GLY A 24 7.07 -12.31 -1.98
C GLY A 24 8.31 -12.89 -2.66
N ASP A 25 8.39 -12.83 -3.99
CA ASP A 25 9.54 -13.25 -4.77
C ASP A 25 10.62 -12.15 -4.85
N THR A 26 11.89 -12.55 -4.85
CA THR A 26 13.03 -11.65 -5.10
C THR A 26 13.32 -11.54 -6.59
N SER A 27 14.07 -10.50 -6.99
CA SER A 27 14.54 -10.34 -8.37
C SER A 27 15.40 -11.51 -8.89
N THR A 28 15.95 -12.32 -7.99
CA THR A 28 16.72 -13.53 -8.31
C THR A 28 15.87 -14.80 -8.39
N GLY A 29 14.54 -14.70 -8.24
CA GLY A 29 13.61 -15.83 -8.27
C GLY A 29 13.50 -16.61 -6.95
N GLY A 30 14.12 -16.11 -5.88
CA GLY A 30 14.01 -16.66 -4.53
C GLY A 30 12.80 -16.13 -3.78
N THR A 31 12.66 -16.53 -2.51
CA THR A 31 11.63 -16.00 -1.61
C THR A 31 12.25 -14.93 -0.71
N ALA A 32 11.59 -13.77 -0.63
CA ALA A 32 11.98 -12.70 0.26
C ALA A 32 11.74 -13.13 1.72
N ALA A 33 12.58 -12.64 2.63
CA ALA A 33 12.44 -12.94 4.06
C ALA A 33 11.09 -12.43 4.60
N ALA A 34 10.55 -13.07 5.64
CA ALA A 34 9.38 -12.52 6.31
C ALA A 34 9.72 -11.16 6.96
N GLY A 35 8.86 -10.16 6.77
CA GLY A 35 9.05 -8.84 7.35
C GLY A 35 8.29 -7.71 6.64
N THR A 36 8.53 -6.48 7.09
CA THR A 36 7.92 -5.28 6.52
C THR A 36 8.69 -4.80 5.29
N TYR A 37 7.96 -4.51 4.23
CA TYR A 37 8.51 -3.97 2.98
C TYR A 37 7.87 -2.63 2.64
N LYS A 38 8.61 -1.80 1.90
CA LYS A 38 8.11 -0.55 1.33
C LYS A 38 7.86 -0.74 -0.16
N VAL A 39 6.71 -0.26 -0.63
CA VAL A 39 6.39 -0.19 -2.06
C VAL A 39 6.57 1.24 -2.53
N SER A 40 7.24 1.41 -3.66
CA SER A 40 7.36 2.67 -4.39
C SER A 40 6.89 2.43 -5.82
N VAL A 41 6.08 3.34 -6.36
CA VAL A 41 5.50 3.22 -7.70
C VAL A 41 5.88 4.46 -8.51
N THR A 42 6.24 4.25 -9.77
CA THR A 42 6.40 5.30 -10.76
C THR A 42 5.46 5.01 -11.92
N ALA A 43 4.86 6.05 -12.48
CA ALA A 43 4.00 5.93 -13.65
C ALA A 43 4.33 7.03 -14.65
N THR A 44 4.16 6.72 -15.93
CA THR A 44 4.35 7.67 -17.03
C THR A 44 3.13 7.67 -17.95
N VAL A 45 2.73 8.85 -18.41
CA VAL A 45 1.70 9.07 -19.44
C VAL A 45 2.32 9.95 -20.51
N ASP A 46 2.29 9.51 -21.77
CA ASP A 46 2.92 10.20 -22.91
C ASP A 46 4.40 10.59 -22.65
N GLY A 47 5.14 9.68 -22.02
CA GLY A 47 6.56 9.86 -21.70
C GLY A 47 6.84 10.81 -20.52
N LYS A 48 5.81 11.33 -19.85
CA LYS A 48 5.96 12.21 -18.67
C LYS A 48 5.60 11.48 -17.40
N SER A 49 6.41 11.65 -16.35
CA SER A 49 6.08 11.13 -15.03
C SER A 49 4.81 11.77 -14.47
N VAL A 50 3.93 10.95 -13.92
CA VAL A 50 2.72 11.40 -13.22
C VAL A 50 2.78 10.97 -11.76
N PRO A 51 2.26 11.77 -10.82
CA PRO A 51 2.20 11.37 -9.41
C PRO A 51 1.24 10.19 -9.25
N VAL A 52 1.63 9.26 -8.38
CA VAL A 52 0.83 8.10 -7.99
C VAL A 52 0.96 7.91 -6.49
N ASP A 53 -0.17 7.60 -5.85
CA ASP A 53 -0.22 7.30 -4.42
C ASP A 53 -0.30 5.78 -4.24
N PRO A 54 0.81 5.10 -3.87
CA PRO A 54 0.76 3.67 -3.60
C PRO A 54 -0.08 3.40 -2.36
N MET A 55 -0.98 2.42 -2.48
CA MET A 55 -1.82 1.97 -1.38
C MET A 55 -1.44 0.55 -0.97
N VAL A 56 -1.50 0.28 0.34
CA VAL A 56 -1.26 -1.04 0.92
C VAL A 56 -2.53 -1.52 1.63
N VAL A 57 -2.77 -2.82 1.56
CA VAL A 57 -3.86 -3.48 2.28
C VAL A 57 -3.31 -3.95 3.62
N ASN A 58 -3.98 -3.57 4.71
CA ASN A 58 -3.69 -4.05 6.06
C ASN A 58 -4.95 -4.65 6.67
N LYS A 59 -4.80 -5.61 7.58
CA LYS A 59 -5.95 -6.16 8.30
C LYS A 59 -6.40 -5.14 9.34
N VAL A 60 -7.70 -4.95 9.47
CA VAL A 60 -8.26 -4.20 10.60
C VAL A 60 -8.05 -5.02 11.87
N ASP A 61 -7.57 -4.37 12.92
CA ASP A 61 -7.43 -4.97 14.24
C ASP A 61 -8.52 -4.45 15.18
N SER A 62 -8.69 -3.13 15.26
CA SER A 62 -9.74 -2.51 16.05
C SER A 62 -10.14 -1.13 15.52
N VAL A 63 -11.10 -0.49 16.18
CA VAL A 63 -11.55 0.87 15.88
C VAL A 63 -11.35 1.71 17.12
N LEU A 64 -10.77 2.89 16.95
CA LEU A 64 -10.60 3.89 17.98
C LEU A 64 -11.64 5.00 17.79
N LEU A 65 -12.36 5.31 18.87
CA LEU A 65 -13.24 6.47 18.94
C LEU A 65 -12.63 7.47 19.91
N ASP A 66 -12.31 8.68 19.43
CA ASP A 66 -11.93 9.80 20.30
C ASP A 66 -13.20 10.49 20.80
N PRO A 67 -13.54 10.41 22.11
CA PRO A 67 -14.74 11.03 22.66
C PRO A 67 -14.66 12.55 22.73
N THR A 68 -13.49 13.15 22.52
CA THR A 68 -13.28 14.61 22.56
C THR A 68 -13.59 15.23 21.20
N THR A 69 -13.16 14.58 20.13
CA THR A 69 -13.29 15.07 18.75
C THR A 69 -14.38 14.35 17.96
N ASN A 70 -14.92 13.26 18.50
CA ASN A 70 -15.77 12.29 17.82
C ASN A 70 -15.12 11.69 16.56
N ALA A 71 -13.78 11.73 16.47
CA ALA A 71 -13.05 11.11 15.39
C ALA A 71 -13.09 9.59 15.52
N VAL A 72 -13.17 8.91 14.37
CA VAL A 72 -13.11 7.46 14.28
C VAL A 72 -11.91 7.10 13.41
N ASP A 73 -10.98 6.38 14.02
CA ASP A 73 -9.77 5.88 13.39
C ASP A 73 -9.79 4.34 13.41
N VAL A 74 -9.09 3.74 12.45
CA VAL A 74 -8.95 2.29 12.33
C VAL A 74 -7.54 1.91 12.71
N GLU A 75 -7.42 1.02 13.69
CA GLU A 75 -6.16 0.40 14.06
C GLU A 75 -5.93 -0.81 13.17
N THR A 76 -4.75 -0.88 12.57
CA THR A 76 -4.32 -2.00 11.73
C THR A 76 -3.52 -3.02 12.53
N ASP A 77 -3.43 -4.25 12.03
CA ASP A 77 -2.62 -5.33 12.59
C ASP A 77 -1.10 -5.03 12.62
N THR A 78 -0.68 -3.97 11.91
CA THR A 78 0.68 -3.43 11.94
C THR A 78 0.91 -2.42 13.07
N GLY A 79 -0.10 -2.13 13.90
CA GLY A 79 -0.05 -1.14 14.99
C GLY A 79 -0.16 0.31 14.52
N ASN A 80 -0.54 0.54 13.26
CA ASN A 80 -0.78 1.89 12.73
C ASN A 80 -2.25 2.28 12.89
N SER A 81 -2.48 3.51 13.38
CA SER A 81 -3.77 4.18 13.42
C SER A 81 -4.00 4.96 12.13
N VAL A 82 -5.13 4.71 11.46
CA VAL A 82 -5.47 5.31 10.16
C VAL A 82 -6.84 5.99 10.26
N PRO A 83 -6.94 7.32 10.01
CA PRO A 83 -8.22 7.99 9.96
C PRO A 83 -9.13 7.41 8.88
N LEU A 84 -10.43 7.28 9.14
CA LEU A 84 -11.40 6.78 8.15
C LEU A 84 -11.33 7.54 6.82
N SER A 85 -11.03 8.84 6.85
CA SER A 85 -10.88 9.70 5.66
C SER A 85 -9.69 9.35 4.76
N LYS A 86 -8.74 8.52 5.24
CA LYS A 86 -7.59 8.03 4.49
C LYS A 86 -7.79 6.60 3.96
N ILE A 87 -8.90 5.95 4.29
CA ILE A 87 -9.26 4.63 3.77
C ILE A 87 -9.95 4.80 2.43
N VAL A 88 -9.41 4.17 1.40
CA VAL A 88 -9.96 4.25 0.04
C VAL A 88 -10.94 3.11 -0.26
N SER A 89 -10.78 1.94 0.36
CA SER A 89 -11.67 0.80 0.14
C SER A 89 -11.63 -0.21 1.29
N VAL A 90 -12.68 -1.03 1.39
CA VAL A 90 -12.81 -2.19 2.28
C VAL A 90 -13.18 -3.39 1.41
N MET A 91 -12.57 -4.54 1.67
CA MET A 91 -12.77 -5.80 0.92
C MET A 91 -13.42 -6.87 1.77
#